data_AF-A0AAW8KHJ3-F1
#
_entry.id   AF-A0AAW8KHJ3-F1
#
_cell.length_a   1.000
_cell.length_b   1.000
_cell.length_c   1.000
_cell.angle_alpha   90.00
_cell.angle_beta   90.00
_cell.angle_gamma   90.00
#
_symmetry.space_group_name_H-M   'P 1'
#
loop_
_entity.id
_entity.type
_entity.pdbx_description
1 polymer ?
#
loop_
_entity_poly.entity_id
_entity_poly.type
_entity_poly.pdbx_seq_one_letter_code
_entity_poly.pdbx_strand_id
1 'polypeptide(L)' 'NTYRAVSPLAPFGGHGLSGHGREGGANAVLDYTTTKTVWLRTSDEPIDDPFVMR' A
#
# COMPACT_ATOMS: atom_id res chain seq x y z
N ASN A 1 29.73 -15.27 6.85
CA ASN A 1 29.62 -16.66 7.32
C ASN A 1 28.29 -16.94 8.00
N THR A 2 27.16 -16.68 7.35
CA THR A 2 25.83 -17.05 7.86
C THR A 2 24.95 -17.47 6.68
N TYR A 3 24.08 -18.45 6.90
CA TYR A 3 23.16 -18.99 5.90
C TYR A 3 21.88 -19.44 6.62
N ARG A 4 20.71 -19.28 5.99
CA ARG A 4 19.38 -19.51 6.59
C ARG A 4 19.08 -18.71 7.86
N ALA A 5 19.75 -17.57 8.05
CA ALA A 5 19.32 -16.60 9.05
C ALA A 5 18.05 -15.89 8.56
N VAL A 6 17.03 -15.87 9.40
CA VAL A 6 15.74 -15.22 9.12
C VAL A 6 15.39 -14.26 10.25
N SER A 7 14.65 -13.21 9.94
CA SER A 7 14.13 -12.25 10.91
C SER A 7 12.70 -11.87 10.53
N PRO A 8 11.75 -11.85 11.48
CA PRO A 8 10.38 -11.40 11.20
C PRO A 8 10.29 -9.96 10.69
N LEU A 9 11.31 -9.14 10.95
CA LEU A 9 11.38 -7.74 10.51
C LEU A 9 11.91 -7.57 9.08
N ALA A 10 12.62 -8.56 8.56
CA ALA A 10 13.23 -8.49 7.24
C ALA A 10 12.29 -9.12 6.20
N PRO A 11 11.95 -8.42 5.09
CA PRO A 11 11.15 -9.01 4.04
C PRO A 11 11.94 -10.11 3.30
N PHE A 12 11.33 -11.27 3.15
CA PHE A 12 11.89 -12.45 2.49
C PHE A 12 10.99 -12.90 1.33
N GLY A 13 11.58 -13.32 0.22
CA GLY A 13 10.83 -13.81 -0.93
C GLY A 13 11.69 -13.95 -2.17
N GLY A 14 11.06 -14.47 -3.23
CA GLY A 14 11.72 -14.86 -4.45
C GLY A 14 11.96 -13.74 -5.48
N HIS A 15 12.71 -14.08 -6.53
CA HIS A 15 12.86 -13.33 -7.77
C HIS A 15 12.66 -14.24 -8.99
N GLY A 16 12.06 -13.72 -10.06
CA GLY A 16 11.79 -14.51 -11.28
C GLY A 16 10.77 -15.63 -11.03
N LEU A 17 11.12 -16.87 -11.40
CA LEU A 17 10.21 -18.02 -11.32
C LEU A 17 10.03 -18.59 -9.90
N SER A 18 10.74 -18.08 -8.89
CA SER A 18 10.57 -18.53 -7.50
C SER A 18 9.30 -17.99 -6.81
N GLY A 19 8.51 -17.15 -7.49
CA GLY A 19 7.24 -16.59 -7.00
C GLY A 19 7.25 -15.09 -6.73
N HIS A 20 6.08 -14.57 -6.36
CA HIS A 20 5.80 -13.16 -6.08
C HIS A 20 5.40 -12.93 -4.62
N GLY A 21 5.41 -11.67 -4.17
CA GLY A 21 5.11 -11.30 -2.79
C GLY A 21 6.32 -11.37 -1.86
N ARG A 22 6.11 -10.99 -0.59
CA ARG A 22 7.13 -11.05 0.46
C ARG A 22 6.52 -11.49 1.78
N GLU A 23 7.24 -12.32 2.52
CA GLU A 23 6.95 -12.65 3.92
C GLU A 23 7.81 -11.81 4.85
N GLY A 24 7.30 -11.51 6.05
CA GLY A 24 8.01 -10.68 7.03
C GLY A 24 8.11 -9.19 6.66
N GLY A 25 8.49 -8.38 7.66
CA GLY A 25 8.59 -6.93 7.55
C GLY A 25 7.25 -6.25 7.22
N ALA A 26 7.32 -4.95 6.90
CA ALA A 26 6.14 -4.17 6.56
C ALA A 26 5.51 -4.59 5.23
N ASN A 27 6.30 -5.13 4.29
CA ASN A 27 5.82 -5.56 2.98
C ASN A 27 4.76 -6.67 3.09
N ALA A 28 4.93 -7.62 4.00
CA ALA A 28 3.95 -8.69 4.20
C ALA A 28 2.58 -8.13 4.65
N VAL A 29 2.56 -7.05 5.43
CA VAL A 29 1.29 -6.42 5.85
C VAL A 29 0.52 -5.87 4.66
N LEU A 30 1.23 -5.33 3.66
CA LEU A 30 0.61 -4.79 2.44
C LEU A 30 0.00 -5.88 1.57
N ASP A 31 0.55 -7.10 1.57
CA ASP A 31 -0.01 -8.24 0.82
C ASP A 31 -1.34 -8.74 1.43
N TYR A 32 -1.58 -8.48 2.72
CA TYR A 32 -2.82 -8.85 3.43
C TYR A 32 -3.77 -7.67 3.69
N THR A 33 -3.44 -6.47 3.22
CA THR A 33 -4.27 -5.28 3.37
C THR A 33 -4.53 -4.62 2.04
N THR A 34 -5.50 -3.70 1.99
CA THR A 34 -5.77 -2.89 0.81
C THR A 34 -5.83 -1.43 1.19
N THR A 35 -5.36 -0.57 0.28
CA THR A 35 -5.41 0.88 0.52
C THR A 35 -6.83 1.37 0.28
N LYS A 36 -7.42 1.99 1.30
CA LYS A 36 -8.69 2.70 1.19
C LYS A 36 -8.44 4.19 1.31
N THR A 37 -8.67 4.92 0.23
CA THR A 37 -8.56 6.40 0.20
C THR A 37 -9.91 7.03 0.48
N VAL A 38 -9.96 7.99 1.41
CA VAL A 38 -11.17 8.76 1.75
C VAL A 38 -10.84 10.24 1.60
N TRP A 39 -11.66 10.95 0.83
CA TRP A 39 -11.57 12.40 0.68
C TRP A 39 -12.69 13.03 1.48
N LEU A 40 -12.34 14.01 2.32
CA LEU A 40 -13.29 14.72 3.17
C LEU A 40 -13.28 16.19 2.78
N ARG A 41 -14.47 16.71 2.46
CA ARG A 41 -14.69 18.15 2.32
C ARG A 41 -14.95 18.73 3.71
N THR A 42 -14.11 19.66 4.15
CA THR A 42 -14.20 20.31 5.46
C THR A 42 -14.81 21.72 5.40
N SER A 43 -14.99 22.26 4.20
CA SER A 43 -15.62 23.58 4.00
C SER A 43 -17.14 23.43 3.88
N ASP A 44 -17.88 24.39 4.41
CA ASP A 44 -19.32 24.52 4.19
C ASP A 44 -19.64 25.27 2.88
N GLU A 45 -18.71 26.08 2.37
CA GLU A 45 -18.86 26.89 1.15
C GLU A 45 -19.19 26.02 -0.07
N PRO A 46 -20.31 26.27 -0.78
CA PRO A 46 -20.77 25.41 -1.86
C PRO A 46 -19.70 25.24 -2.94
N ILE A 47 -19.64 24.04 -3.53
CA ILE A 47 -18.84 23.81 -4.73
C ILE A 47 -19.57 24.52 -5.87
N ASP A 48 -18.89 25.46 -6.53
CA ASP A 48 -19.43 26.17 -7.68
C ASP A 48 -19.92 25.19 -8.75
N ASP A 49 -21.07 25.51 -9.37
CA ASP A 49 -21.65 24.71 -10.45
C ASP A 49 -20.72 24.72 -11.67
N PRO A 50 -20.15 23.56 -12.07
CA PRO A 50 -19.23 23.48 -13.19
C PRO A 50 -19.91 23.66 -14.56
N PHE A 51 -21.24 23.77 -14.62
CA PHE A 51 -22.00 23.82 -15.87
C PHE A 51 -22.56 25.22 -16.22
N VAL A 52 -22.30 26.24 -15.40
CA VAL A 52 -22.65 27.63 -15.74
C VAL A 52 -21.67 28.16 -16.78
N MET A 53 -22.11 28.30 -18.04
CA MET A 53 -21.34 28.97 -19.09
C MET A 53 -21.21 30.47 -18.76
N ARG A 54 -19.97 30.96 -18.71
CA ARG A 54 -19.63 32.39 -18.55
C ARG A 54 -19.42 33.07 -19.88
#